data_AF-A0A118JY22-F1
#
_entry.id   AF-A0A118JY22-F1
#
_cell.length_a   1.000
_cell.length_b   1.000
_cell.length_c   1.000
_cell.angle_alpha   90.00
_cell.angle_beta   90.00
_cell.angle_gamma   90.00
#
_symmetry.space_group_name_H-M   'P 1'
#
loop_
_entity.id
_entity.type
_entity.pdbx_description
1 polymer ?
#
loop_
_entity_poly.entity_id
_entity_poly.type
_entity_poly.pdbx_seq_one_letter_code
_entity_poly.pdbx_strand_id
1 'polypeptide(L)'
;MEFCPTCGMLLKYELPHMSRPARFFCPTCPYVIQIETKVKIKRKQRLVKKEIDPIITKDDMSNAPKTDQAHCPNCGHNKAAYIQFQTRSADEPMTINFTCEKCGHCWRED
;
A
#
# COMPACT_ATOMS: atom_id res chain seq x y z
N MET A 1 -20.13 1.84 1.68
CA MET A 1 -20.09 0.41 1.29
C MET A 1 -20.72 -0.30 2.46
N GLU A 2 -21.85 -0.95 2.25
CA GLU A 2 -22.63 -1.55 3.35
C GLU A 2 -22.29 -3.04 3.45
N PHE A 3 -22.12 -3.52 4.68
CA PHE A 3 -21.88 -4.93 4.98
C PHE A 3 -23.12 -5.55 5.62
N CYS A 4 -23.31 -6.84 5.41
CA CYS A 4 -24.40 -7.55 6.05
C CYS A 4 -24.13 -7.73 7.55
N PRO A 5 -25.09 -7.41 8.44
CA PRO A 5 -24.92 -7.57 9.89
C PRO A 5 -24.84 -9.05 10.32
N THR A 6 -25.36 -9.99 9.52
CA THR A 6 -25.40 -11.42 9.85
C THR A 6 -24.23 -12.19 9.26
N CYS A 7 -23.92 -11.95 7.97
CA CYS A 7 -22.92 -12.72 7.21
C CYS A 7 -21.55 -12.01 7.16
N GLY A 8 -21.44 -10.73 7.54
CA GLY A 8 -20.23 -9.91 7.39
C GLY A 8 -19.81 -9.64 5.94
N MET A 9 -20.50 -10.23 4.96
CA MET A 9 -20.22 -10.10 3.54
C MET A 9 -20.61 -8.71 3.03
N LEU A 10 -19.86 -8.21 2.05
CA LEU A 10 -20.19 -6.98 1.34
C LEU A 10 -21.51 -7.14 0.57
N LEU A 11 -22.45 -6.22 0.80
CA LEU A 11 -23.74 -6.28 0.13
C LEU A 11 -23.61 -5.89 -1.35
N LYS A 12 -24.29 -6.64 -2.21
CA LYS A 12 -24.33 -6.37 -3.65
C LYS A 12 -25.50 -5.47 -3.98
N TYR A 13 -25.31 -4.56 -4.94
CA TYR A 13 -26.33 -3.66 -5.43
C TYR A 13 -27.12 -4.29 -6.58
N GLU A 14 -28.45 -4.25 -6.51
CA GLU A 14 -29.34 -4.64 -7.59
C GLU A 14 -30.11 -3.41 -8.10
N LEU A 15 -30.04 -3.21 -9.42
CA LEU A 15 -30.72 -2.13 -10.12
C LEU A 15 -32.25 -2.30 -10.00
N PRO A 16 -33.01 -1.19 -9.97
CA PRO A 16 -34.46 -1.27 -10.00
C PRO A 16 -34.91 -1.92 -11.31
N HIS A 17 -35.77 -2.92 -11.22
CA HIS A 17 -36.36 -3.59 -12.38
C HIS A 17 -37.88 -3.59 -12.25
N MET A 18 -38.55 -3.05 -13.28
CA MET A 18 -39.99 -2.80 -13.30
C MET A 18 -40.51 -2.09 -12.04
N SER A 19 -41.20 -2.82 -11.16
CA SER A 19 -41.86 -2.33 -9.95
C SER A 19 -41.03 -2.49 -8.67
N ARG A 20 -39.82 -3.06 -8.76
CA ARG A 20 -38.94 -3.26 -7.61
C ARG A 20 -37.97 -2.08 -7.46
N PRO A 21 -37.93 -1.41 -6.30
CA PRO A 21 -36.93 -0.38 -6.04
C PRO A 21 -35.53 -0.98 -5.98
N ALA A 22 -34.51 -0.12 -6.13
CA ALA A 22 -33.12 -0.52 -5.96
C ALA A 22 -32.91 -1.11 -4.55
N ARG A 23 -32.15 -2.20 -4.45
CA ARG A 23 -31.92 -2.90 -3.18
C ARG A 23 -30.48 -3.39 -3.05
N PHE A 24 -30.04 -3.55 -1.82
CA PHE A 24 -28.81 -4.26 -1.48
C PHE A 24 -29.15 -5.65 -0.94
N PHE A 25 -28.44 -6.68 -1.39
CA PHE A 25 -28.65 -8.06 -0.94
C PHE A 25 -27.32 -8.75 -0.56
N CYS A 26 -27.33 -9.63 0.47
CA CYS A 26 -26.19 -10.52 0.74
C CYS A 26 -26.25 -11.70 -0.25
N PRO A 27 -25.13 -12.10 -0.88
CA PRO A 27 -25.09 -13.29 -1.73
C PRO A 27 -25.18 -14.60 -0.95
N THR A 28 -24.92 -14.56 0.37
CA THR A 28 -24.76 -15.75 1.23
C THR A 28 -25.95 -15.96 2.17
N CYS A 29 -26.72 -14.91 2.49
CA CYS A 29 -27.84 -15.00 3.42
C CYS A 29 -29.04 -14.20 2.89
N PRO A 30 -30.28 -14.47 3.36
CA PRO A 30 -31.50 -13.84 2.86
C PRO A 30 -31.67 -12.37 3.29
N TYR A 31 -30.62 -11.74 3.82
CA TYR A 31 -30.64 -10.34 4.22
C TYR A 31 -30.76 -9.42 3.00
N VAL A 32 -31.78 -8.55 3.02
CA VAL A 32 -32.07 -7.57 1.97
C VAL A 32 -32.42 -6.25 2.63
N ILE A 33 -31.86 -5.15 2.11
CA ILE A 33 -32.20 -3.79 2.53
C ILE A 33 -32.61 -2.96 1.31
N GLN A 34 -33.77 -2.32 1.39
CA GLN A 34 -34.29 -1.46 0.33
C GLN A 34 -33.66 -0.07 0.43
N ILE A 35 -33.36 0.54 -0.72
CA ILE A 35 -32.74 1.86 -0.78
C ILE A 35 -33.85 2.90 -0.85
N GLU A 36 -34.32 3.37 0.31
CA GLU A 36 -35.44 4.32 0.40
C GLU A 36 -35.05 5.73 -0.06
N THR A 37 -33.85 6.19 0.29
CA THR A 37 -33.36 7.52 -0.09
C THR A 37 -32.36 7.41 -1.23
N LYS A 38 -32.55 8.21 -2.29
CA LYS A 38 -31.56 8.47 -3.34
C LYS A 38 -30.20 8.59 -2.67
N VAL A 39 -29.33 7.60 -2.87
CA VAL A 39 -27.97 7.62 -2.34
C VAL A 39 -27.37 8.94 -2.79
N LYS A 40 -27.20 9.88 -1.86
CA LYS A 40 -26.47 11.11 -2.12
C LYS A 40 -25.05 10.64 -2.37
N ILE A 41 -24.72 10.37 -3.63
CA ILE A 41 -23.34 10.18 -4.07
C ILE A 41 -22.63 11.42 -3.55
N LYS A 42 -21.91 11.28 -2.43
CA LYS A 42 -21.17 12.39 -1.86
C LYS A 42 -20.28 12.88 -2.98
N ARG A 43 -20.46 14.15 -3.34
CA ARG A 43 -19.68 14.85 -4.39
C ARG A 43 -18.23 14.40 -4.29
N LYS A 44 -17.59 14.13 -5.43
CA LYS A 44 -16.15 13.83 -5.51
C LYS A 44 -15.40 14.78 -4.60
N GLN A 45 -15.06 14.31 -3.40
CA GLN A 45 -14.24 15.07 -2.48
C GLN A 45 -12.86 15.05 -3.09
N ARG A 46 -12.24 16.21 -3.29
CA ARG A 46 -10.83 16.25 -3.69
C ARG A 46 -10.05 15.62 -2.54
N LEU A 47 -9.69 14.35 -2.72
CA LEU A 47 -8.81 13.63 -1.81
C LEU A 47 -7.45 14.30 -1.95
N VAL A 48 -7.03 15.00 -0.90
CA VAL A 48 -5.62 15.38 -0.76
C VAL A 48 -4.87 14.05 -0.60
N LYS A 49 -3.90 13.78 -1.47
CA LYS A 49 -3.07 12.60 -1.33
C LYS A 49 -2.35 12.69 0.01
N LYS A 50 -2.52 11.68 0.85
CA LYS A 50 -1.71 11.56 2.07
C LYS A 50 -0.26 11.38 1.63
N GLU A 51 0.64 12.12 2.25
CA GLU A 51 2.08 11.89 2.08
C GLU A 51 2.36 10.46 2.58
N ILE A 52 3.01 9.67 1.72
CA ILE A 52 3.32 8.28 2.01
C ILE A 52 4.61 8.33 2.79
N ASP A 53 4.55 7.96 4.07
CA ASP A 53 5.76 7.82 4.87
C ASP A 53 6.63 6.73 4.23
N PRO A 54 7.92 7.00 3.99
CA PRO A 54 8.82 5.99 3.45
C PRO A 54 8.93 4.83 4.43
N ILE A 55 8.91 3.60 3.90
CA ILE A 55 9.02 2.36 4.68
C ILE A 55 10.37 2.28 5.41
N ILE A 56 11.39 2.96 4.86
CA ILE A 56 12.75 3.00 5.40
C ILE A 56 13.06 4.45 5.75
N THR A 57 13.22 4.71 7.05
CA THR A 57 13.61 6.02 7.56
C THR A 57 15.13 6.09 7.68
N LYS A 58 15.70 7.30 7.74
CA LYS A 58 17.15 7.50 7.99
C LYS A 58 17.60 6.86 9.32
N ASP A 59 16.72 6.82 10.31
CA ASP A 59 17.00 6.20 11.61
C ASP A 59 17.14 4.67 11.48
N ASP A 60 16.33 4.02 10.63
CA ASP A 60 16.43 2.59 10.36
C ASP A 60 17.78 2.23 9.68
N MET A 61 18.29 3.12 8.82
CA MET A 61 19.61 2.96 8.20
C MET A 61 20.78 3.05 9.20
N SER A 62 20.59 3.69 10.36
CA SER A 62 21.64 3.83 11.37
C SER A 62 21.94 2.50 12.07
N ASN A 63 20.90 1.67 12.23
CA ASN A 63 20.96 0.33 12.81
C ASN A 63 21.19 -0.78 11.76
N ALA A 64 21.19 -0.43 10.48
CA ALA A 64 21.40 -1.39 9.40
C ALA A 64 22.82 -1.96 9.42
N PRO A 65 23.02 -3.20 8.94
CA PRO A 65 24.34 -3.81 8.86
C PRO A 65 25.26 -3.00 7.94
N LYS A 66 26.52 -2.88 8.34
CA LYS A 66 27.55 -2.06 7.69
C LYS A 66 28.58 -2.96 7.03
N THR A 67 29.01 -2.59 5.83
CA THR A 67 30.08 -3.27 5.11
C THR A 67 31.19 -2.28 4.75
N ASP A 68 32.43 -2.75 4.82
CA ASP A 68 33.63 -2.02 4.40
C ASP A 68 34.02 -2.32 2.94
N GLN A 69 33.23 -3.14 2.24
CA GLN A 69 33.51 -3.60 0.88
C GLN A 69 32.90 -2.71 -0.21
N ALA A 70 31.94 -1.85 0.14
CA ALA A 70 31.20 -1.03 -0.81
C ALA A 70 31.75 0.41 -0.83
N HIS A 71 32.23 0.86 -1.99
CA HIS A 71 32.77 2.19 -2.19
C HIS A 71 31.67 3.16 -2.66
N CYS A 72 31.52 4.30 -1.97
CA CYS A 72 30.53 5.29 -2.35
C CYS A 72 30.91 5.99 -3.67
N PRO A 73 30.06 5.96 -4.71
CA PRO A 73 30.37 6.58 -6.01
C PRO A 73 30.48 8.11 -5.96
N ASN A 74 29.98 8.75 -4.91
CA ASN A 74 29.99 10.20 -4.77
C ASN A 74 31.21 10.72 -3.97
N CYS A 75 31.51 10.11 -2.81
CA CYS A 75 32.53 10.64 -1.89
C CYS A 75 33.75 9.73 -1.69
N GLY A 76 33.74 8.54 -2.31
CA GLY A 76 34.81 7.56 -2.22
C GLY A 76 35.07 6.99 -0.82
N HIS A 77 34.05 7.00 0.05
CA HIS A 77 34.15 6.37 1.36
C HIS A 77 33.91 4.86 1.25
N ASN A 78 34.68 4.06 2.01
CA ASN A 78 34.62 2.59 1.95
C ASN A 78 33.57 1.97 2.87
N LYS A 79 32.88 2.76 3.71
CA LYS A 79 31.83 2.26 4.61
C LYS A 79 30.45 2.62 4.11
N ALA A 80 29.61 1.60 3.98
CA ALA A 80 28.21 1.75 3.63
C ALA A 80 27.32 0.84 4.48
N ALA A 81 26.15 1.35 4.88
CA ALA A 81 25.08 0.54 5.43
C ALA A 81 24.26 -0.05 4.29
N TYR A 82 23.83 -1.31 4.39
CA TYR A 82 23.05 -1.96 3.34
C TYR A 82 21.70 -2.48 3.83
N ILE A 83 20.70 -2.39 2.96
CA ILE A 83 19.39 -3.00 3.16
C ILE A 83 19.03 -3.86 1.96
N GLN A 84 18.50 -5.02 2.28
CA GLN A 84 18.09 -6.06 1.36
C GLN A 84 16.56 -6.03 1.25
N PHE A 85 16.02 -5.74 0.06
CA PHE A 85 14.57 -5.64 -0.13
C PHE A 85 14.13 -6.37 -1.40
N GLN A 86 13.11 -7.22 -1.25
CA GLN A 86 12.51 -7.94 -2.37
C GLN A 86 11.43 -7.08 -3.03
N THR A 87 11.79 -6.38 -4.11
CA THR A 87 10.83 -5.60 -4.91
C THR A 87 10.13 -6.44 -5.99
N ARG A 88 10.59 -7.67 -6.27
CA ARG A 88 10.20 -8.47 -7.44
C ARG A 88 9.82 -9.91 -7.09
N SER A 89 9.32 -10.65 -8.06
CA SER A 89 8.96 -12.08 -7.92
C SER A 89 10.10 -12.91 -7.34
N ALA A 90 9.77 -14.05 -6.73
CA ALA A 90 10.74 -14.91 -6.04
C ALA A 90 11.85 -15.49 -6.95
N ASP A 91 11.68 -15.43 -8.27
CA ASP A 91 12.63 -15.94 -9.25
C ASP A 91 13.82 -14.98 -9.52
N GLU A 92 13.78 -13.76 -9.00
CA GLU A 92 14.87 -12.78 -9.15
C GLU A 92 15.66 -12.61 -7.85
N PRO A 93 17.01 -12.43 -7.95
CA PRO A 93 17.84 -12.21 -6.78
C PRO A 93 17.43 -10.91 -6.06
N MET A 94 17.68 -10.91 -4.76
CA MET A 94 17.31 -9.80 -3.89
C MET A 94 18.08 -8.53 -4.23
N THR A 95 17.38 -7.39 -4.29
CA THR A 95 18.02 -6.09 -4.54
C THR A 95 18.67 -5.57 -3.26
N ILE A 96 19.95 -5.22 -3.35
CA ILE A 96 20.72 -4.61 -2.25
C ILE A 96 20.81 -3.09 -2.51
N ASN A 97 20.32 -2.30 -1.55
CA ASN A 97 20.50 -0.86 -1.53
C ASN A 97 21.58 -0.50 -0.50
N PHE A 98 22.61 0.21 -0.93
CA PHE A 98 23.64 0.78 -0.07
C PHE A 98 23.33 2.23 0.25
N THR A 99 23.69 2.67 1.45
CA THR A 99 23.68 4.07 1.89
C THR A 99 25.03 4.41 2.49
N CYS A 100 25.67 5.47 2.00
CA CYS A 100 26.95 5.92 2.53
C CYS A 100 26.77 6.55 3.92
N GLU A 101 27.59 6.14 4.89
CA GLU A 101 27.57 6.71 6.24
C GLU A 101 27.99 8.18 6.28
N LYS A 102 28.84 8.61 5.34
CA LYS A 102 29.42 9.97 5.35
C LYS A 102 28.56 10.99 4.63
N CYS A 103 28.05 10.66 3.44
CA CYS A 103 27.30 11.61 2.60
C CYS A 103 25.80 11.29 2.49
N GLY A 104 25.34 10.16 3.03
CA GLY A 104 23.93 9.75 2.95
C GLY A 104 23.45 9.43 1.53
N HIS A 105 24.36 9.27 0.57
CA HIS A 105 24.00 8.88 -0.80
C HIS A 105 23.54 7.42 -0.81
N CYS A 106 22.37 7.17 -1.39
CA CYS A 106 21.83 5.82 -1.58
C CYS A 106 22.04 5.36 -3.03
N TRP A 107 22.55 4.15 -3.24
CA TRP A 107 22.70 3.53 -4.57
C TRP A 107 22.35 2.04 -4.52
N ARG A 108 22.13 1.45 -5.69
CA ARG A 108 21.85 0.01 -5.86
C ARG A 108 23.10 -0.71 -6.32
N GLU A 109 23.28 -1.94 -5.85
CA GLU A 109 24.11 -2.92 -6.56
C GLU A 109 23.25 -3.49 -7.69
N ASP A 110 23.73 -3.35 -8.92
CA ASP A 110 23.15 -4.02 -10.11
C ASP A 110 23.68 -5.46 -10.21
#